data_AF-A0A9W6WDJ7-F1
#
_entry.id   AF-A0A9W6WDJ7-F1
#
_cell.length_a   1.000
_cell.length_b   1.000
_cell.length_c   1.000
_cell.angle_alpha   90.00
_cell.angle_beta   90.00
_cell.angle_gamma   90.00
#
_symmetry.space_group_name_H-M   'P 1'
#
loop_
_entity.id
_entity.type
_entity.pdbx_description
1 polymer ?
#
loop_
_entity_poly.entity_id
_entity_poly.type
_entity_poly.pdbx_seq_one_letter_code
_entity_poly.pdbx_strand_id
1 'polypeptide(L)'
;MYEILHRVGVIAPAEDVFKALTTVEGLAGWWTEDTTGEGDILRFRFPPGGFDMRVLETRPAEFVRWEVAEGPEEWVGTEIHFELRQEGEFTIVLFKHEGWRERVEFMNHCSTKWATFLMSMKRLVETGKGEPSPHDVQISDWH
;
A
#
# COMPACT_ATOMS: atom_id res chain seq x y z
N MET A 1 2.56 -21.11 -0.36
CA MET A 1 1.99 -19.76 -0.20
C MET A 1 2.49 -18.91 -1.35
N TYR A 2 1.65 -18.02 -1.86
CA TYR A 2 1.97 -17.17 -3.01
C TYR A 2 2.17 -15.71 -2.58
N GLU A 3 2.86 -14.95 -3.44
CA GLU A 3 3.24 -13.56 -3.17
C GLU A 3 3.07 -12.69 -4.41
N ILE A 4 2.75 -11.41 -4.18
CA ILE A 4 2.78 -10.33 -5.17
C ILE A 4 3.98 -9.47 -4.84
N LEU A 5 4.87 -9.25 -5.82
CA LEU A 5 6.09 -8.47 -5.65
C LEU A 5 6.12 -7.32 -6.65
N HIS A 6 6.47 -6.12 -6.18
CA HIS A 6 6.67 -4.93 -7.03
C HIS A 6 7.93 -4.18 -6.62
N ARG A 7 8.58 -3.51 -7.58
CA ARG A 7 9.72 -2.62 -7.35
C ARG A 7 9.42 -1.25 -7.98
N VAL A 8 9.46 -0.20 -7.17
CA VAL A 8 9.21 1.18 -7.63
C VAL A 8 10.33 2.09 -7.14
N GLY A 9 10.87 2.92 -8.04
CA GLY A 9 11.83 3.98 -7.69
C GLY A 9 11.12 5.33 -7.59
N VAL A 10 11.38 6.07 -6.53
CA VAL A 10 10.80 7.40 -6.24
C VAL A 10 11.94 8.40 -6.08
N ILE A 11 11.93 9.52 -6.80
CA ILE A 11 12.94 10.58 -6.69
C ILE A 11 12.62 11.43 -5.46
N ALA A 12 13.04 10.95 -4.30
CA ALA A 12 12.84 11.59 -3.00
C ALA A 12 13.72 10.94 -1.91
N PRO A 13 13.95 11.64 -0.79
CA PRO A 13 14.51 11.03 0.41
C PRO A 13 13.62 9.89 0.96
N ALA A 14 14.24 8.83 1.47
CA ALA A 14 13.54 7.67 2.03
C ALA A 14 12.60 8.05 3.19
N GLU A 15 12.92 9.11 3.92
CA GLU A 15 12.06 9.65 4.97
C GLU A 15 10.70 10.13 4.44
N ASP A 16 10.64 10.73 3.25
CA ASP A 16 9.39 11.26 2.70
C ASP A 16 8.51 10.13 2.16
N VAL A 17 9.13 9.10 1.56
CA VAL A 17 8.43 7.85 1.21
C VAL A 17 7.92 7.16 2.47
N PHE A 18 8.73 7.08 3.53
CA PHE A 18 8.33 6.48 4.79
C PHE A 18 7.15 7.21 5.44
N LYS A 19 7.15 8.55 5.43
CA LYS A 19 5.99 9.34 5.90
C LYS A 19 4.74 9.06 5.06
N ALA A 20 4.87 8.95 3.74
CA ALA A 20 3.74 8.61 2.87
C ALA A 20 3.14 7.22 3.19
N LEU A 21 3.95 6.29 3.72
CA LEU A 21 3.52 4.96 4.11
C LEU A 21 3.04 4.86 5.56
N THR A 22 3.41 5.78 6.45
CA THR A 22 3.19 5.59 7.91
C THR A 22 2.29 6.63 8.56
N THR A 23 1.93 7.69 7.84
CA THR A 23 1.01 8.72 8.32
C THR A 23 -0.37 8.57 7.69
N VAL A 24 -1.42 8.87 8.45
CA VAL A 24 -2.80 8.86 7.94
C VAL A 24 -2.94 9.79 6.74
N GLU A 25 -2.36 10.99 6.80
CA GLU A 25 -2.36 11.96 5.69
C GLU A 25 -1.65 11.41 4.46
N GLY A 26 -0.47 10.81 4.63
CA GLY A 26 0.28 10.18 3.55
C GLY A 26 -0.52 9.06 2.88
N LEU A 27 -1.01 8.11 3.68
CA LEU A 27 -1.81 6.98 3.22
C LEU A 27 -3.08 7.43 2.50
N ALA A 28 -3.79 8.44 3.05
CA ALA A 28 -4.95 9.03 2.41
C ALA A 28 -4.63 9.68 1.06
N GLY A 29 -3.43 10.25 0.94
CA GLY A 29 -2.98 10.95 -0.25
C GLY A 29 -2.64 10.05 -1.45
N TRP A 30 -2.42 8.74 -1.26
CA TRP A 30 -2.09 7.84 -2.36
C TRP A 30 -2.93 6.57 -2.46
N TRP A 31 -3.51 6.08 -1.36
CA TRP A 31 -4.25 4.81 -1.32
C TRP A 31 -5.76 5.02 -1.38
N THR A 32 -6.37 5.59 -0.33
CA THR A 32 -7.80 5.96 -0.31
C THR A 32 -8.05 7.14 0.61
N GLU A 33 -8.84 8.12 0.17
CA GLU A 33 -9.12 9.32 0.95
C GLU A 33 -9.77 9.01 2.31
N ASP A 34 -10.57 7.94 2.38
CA ASP A 34 -11.16 7.45 3.62
C ASP A 34 -10.20 6.51 4.36
N THR A 35 -9.18 7.14 4.97
CA THR A 35 -8.18 6.48 5.81
C THR A 35 -8.24 7.06 7.23
N THR A 36 -8.29 6.19 8.23
CA THR A 36 -8.16 6.57 9.65
C THR A 36 -7.19 5.65 10.39
N GLY A 37 -6.70 6.10 11.55
CA GLY A 37 -5.78 5.31 12.38
C GLY A 37 -6.07 5.49 13.86
N GLU A 38 -6.03 4.37 14.60
CA GLU A 38 -6.25 4.33 16.06
C GLU A 38 -5.33 3.26 16.67
N GLY A 39 -4.38 3.69 17.51
CA GLY A 39 -3.38 2.79 18.06
C GLY A 39 -2.50 2.18 16.96
N ASP A 40 -2.47 0.84 16.88
CA ASP A 40 -1.78 0.07 15.85
C ASP A 40 -2.70 -0.35 14.68
N ILE A 41 -3.96 0.08 14.65
CA ILE A 41 -4.91 -0.27 13.60
C ILE A 41 -5.09 0.90 12.62
N LEU A 42 -4.90 0.62 11.34
CA LEU A 42 -5.23 1.48 10.20
C LEU A 42 -6.50 0.96 9.54
N ARG A 43 -7.44 1.87 9.25
CA ARG A 43 -8.72 1.53 8.61
C ARG A 43 -8.79 2.22 7.26
N PHE A 44 -8.95 1.42 6.22
CA PHE A 44 -9.06 1.87 4.84
C PHE A 44 -10.44 1.55 4.30
N ARG A 45 -11.14 2.51 3.71
CA ARG A 45 -12.45 2.30 3.08
C ARG A 45 -12.38 2.60 1.59
N PHE A 46 -12.97 1.72 0.80
CA PHE A 46 -13.02 1.76 -0.66
C PHE A 46 -14.44 1.44 -1.07
N PRO A 47 -15.22 2.32 -1.71
CA PRO A 47 -16.59 2.00 -2.07
C PRO A 47 -16.68 0.71 -2.90
N PRO A 48 -17.47 -0.32 -2.51
CA PRO A 48 -18.41 -0.37 -1.38
C PRO A 48 -17.89 -0.99 -0.05
N GLY A 49 -16.63 -1.44 0.02
CA GLY A 49 -16.04 -2.13 1.18
C GLY A 49 -14.86 -1.41 1.86
N GLY A 50 -13.95 -2.21 2.41
CA GLY A 50 -12.79 -1.74 3.14
C GLY A 50 -12.08 -2.87 3.87
N PHE A 51 -10.97 -2.54 4.51
CA PHE A 51 -10.18 -3.48 5.30
C PHE A 51 -9.45 -2.73 6.43
N ASP A 52 -9.18 -3.46 7.50
CA ASP A 52 -8.44 -2.99 8.66
C ASP A 52 -7.08 -3.71 8.66
N MET A 53 -6.01 -2.92 8.79
CA MET A 53 -4.64 -3.42 8.85
C MET A 53 -4.03 -3.13 10.22
N ARG A 54 -3.35 -4.12 10.79
CA ARG A 54 -2.56 -3.95 12.00
C ARG A 54 -1.11 -3.65 11.63
N VAL A 55 -0.54 -2.59 12.19
CA VAL A 55 0.87 -2.27 12.07
C VAL A 55 1.68 -3.21 12.95
N LEU A 56 2.44 -4.13 12.32
CA LEU A 56 3.26 -5.10 13.02
C LEU A 56 4.67 -4.58 13.32
N GLU A 57 5.24 -3.82 12.39
CA GLU A 57 6.60 -3.31 12.53
C GLU A 57 6.80 -2.05 11.68
N THR A 58 7.53 -1.08 12.24
CA THR A 58 8.06 0.06 11.49
C THR A 58 9.51 0.30 11.88
N ARG A 59 10.37 0.48 10.88
CA ARG A 59 11.76 0.95 11.03
C ARG A 59 11.91 2.21 10.20
N PRO A 60 12.18 3.38 10.82
CA PRO A 60 12.20 4.66 10.12
C PRO A 60 13.05 4.62 8.84
N ALA A 61 12.47 5.10 7.73
CA ALA A 61 13.12 5.17 6.42
C ALA A 61 13.67 3.84 5.85
N GLU A 62 13.30 2.71 6.43
CA GLU A 62 13.85 1.39 6.05
C GLU A 62 12.75 0.35 5.80
N PHE A 63 11.74 0.27 6.66
CA PHE A 63 10.80 -0.85 6.62
C PHE A 63 9.45 -0.55 7.25
N VAL A 64 8.39 -1.09 6.63
CA VAL A 64 7.02 -1.07 7.15
C VAL A 64 6.39 -2.44 6.92
N ARG A 65 5.72 -2.98 7.94
CA ARG A 65 4.99 -4.24 7.85
C ARG A 65 3.61 -4.14 8.48
N TRP A 66 2.62 -4.59 7.74
CA TRP A 66 1.23 -4.70 8.16
C TRP A 66 0.72 -6.12 8.03
N GLU A 67 -0.27 -6.46 8.85
CA GLU A 67 -1.11 -7.65 8.73
C GLU A 67 -2.53 -7.21 8.40
N VAL A 68 -3.22 -7.91 7.50
CA VAL A 68 -4.64 -7.66 7.27
C VAL A 68 -5.46 -8.33 8.36
N ALA A 69 -6.05 -7.52 9.25
CA ALA A 69 -6.82 -7.97 10.39
C ALA A 69 -8.29 -8.24 10.04
N GLU A 70 -8.89 -7.41 9.18
CA GLU A 70 -10.26 -7.57 8.67
C GLU A 70 -10.34 -7.18 7.19
N GLY A 71 -11.16 -7.86 6.40
CA GLY A 71 -11.29 -7.62 4.96
C GLY A 71 -11.80 -8.84 4.19
N PRO A 72 -11.56 -8.90 2.86
CA PRO A 72 -11.84 -10.07 2.05
C PRO A 72 -11.16 -11.33 2.60
N GLU A 73 -11.80 -12.50 2.47
CA GLU A 73 -11.33 -13.75 3.05
C GLU A 73 -9.93 -14.14 2.56
N GLU A 74 -9.59 -13.77 1.32
CA GLU A 74 -8.29 -14.03 0.71
C GLU A 74 -7.17 -13.16 1.27
N TRP A 75 -7.50 -12.02 1.90
CA TRP A 75 -6.54 -11.10 2.51
C TRP A 75 -6.38 -11.33 4.01
N VAL A 76 -7.40 -11.75 4.75
CA VAL A 76 -7.29 -11.87 6.22
C VAL A 76 -6.13 -12.81 6.60
N GLY A 77 -5.19 -12.28 7.40
CA GLY A 77 -3.97 -12.96 7.83
C GLY A 77 -2.80 -12.92 6.83
N THR A 78 -2.94 -12.25 5.68
CA THR A 78 -1.80 -11.94 4.82
C THR A 78 -0.99 -10.76 5.37
N GLU A 79 0.27 -10.66 4.94
CA GLU A 79 1.15 -9.56 5.34
C GLU A 79 1.56 -8.70 4.14
N ILE A 80 1.68 -7.40 4.39
CA ILE A 80 2.13 -6.40 3.41
C ILE A 80 3.41 -5.75 3.94
N HIS A 81 4.43 -5.73 3.10
CA HIS A 81 5.78 -5.30 3.42
C HIS A 81 6.20 -4.21 2.43
N PHE A 82 6.82 -3.16 2.98
CA PHE A 82 7.52 -2.15 2.20
C PHE A 82 8.95 -2.07 2.74
N GLU A 83 9.93 -2.50 1.95
CA GLU A 83 11.33 -2.24 2.23
C GLU A 83 11.80 -1.04 1.42
N LEU A 84 12.49 -0.12 2.09
CA LEU A 84 12.96 1.15 1.53
C LEU A 84 14.49 1.13 1.48
N ARG A 85 15.05 1.52 0.34
CA ARG A 85 16.51 1.67 0.16
C ARG A 85 16.82 2.97 -0.57
N GLN A 86 17.61 3.84 0.04
CA GLN A 86 18.12 5.03 -0.64
C GLN A 86 19.25 4.64 -1.61
N GLU A 87 19.08 4.97 -2.89
CA GLU A 87 20.03 4.76 -3.98
C GLU A 87 20.21 6.07 -4.76
N GLY A 88 21.18 6.89 -4.34
CA GLY A 88 21.39 8.23 -4.92
C GLY A 88 20.17 9.12 -4.69
N GLU A 89 19.63 9.72 -5.75
CA GLU A 89 18.41 10.56 -5.69
C GLU A 89 17.13 9.72 -5.57
N PHE A 90 17.20 8.41 -5.77
CA PHE A 90 16.04 7.53 -5.69
C PHE A 90 15.93 6.88 -4.32
N THR A 91 14.71 6.76 -3.82
CA THR A 91 14.32 5.72 -2.86
C THR A 91 13.69 4.57 -3.64
N ILE A 92 14.25 3.37 -3.48
CA ILE A 92 13.69 2.13 -4.01
C ILE A 92 12.74 1.54 -2.98
N VAL A 93 11.50 1.31 -3.40
CA VAL A 93 10.47 0.62 -2.64
C VAL A 93 10.34 -0.79 -3.19
N LEU A 94 10.64 -1.78 -2.35
CA LEU A 94 10.38 -3.19 -2.61
C LEU A 94 9.10 -3.56 -1.87
N PHE A 95 8.02 -3.68 -2.62
CA PHE A 95 6.71 -4.06 -2.12
C PHE A 95 6.54 -5.57 -2.19
N LYS A 96 5.98 -6.14 -1.13
CA LYS A 96 5.56 -7.53 -1.08
C LYS A 96 4.22 -7.64 -0.38
N HIS A 97 3.28 -8.36 -0.99
CA HIS A 97 2.07 -8.85 -0.33
C HIS A 97 2.10 -10.37 -0.35
N GLU A 98 2.34 -10.97 0.81
CA GLU A 98 2.58 -12.40 0.96
C GLU A 98 1.54 -13.06 1.85
N GLY A 99 1.48 -14.39 1.76
CA GLY A 99 0.57 -15.19 2.58
C GLY A 99 -0.69 -15.65 1.84
N TRP A 100 -0.75 -15.47 0.53
CA TRP A 100 -1.87 -15.91 -0.29
C TRP A 100 -1.95 -17.45 -0.29
N ARG A 101 -3.13 -17.97 0.05
CA ARG A 101 -3.42 -19.41 0.07
C ARG A 101 -3.43 -20.00 -1.34
N GLU A 102 -4.07 -19.31 -2.28
CA GLU A 102 -4.31 -19.77 -3.64
C GLU A 102 -4.12 -18.67 -4.69
N ARG A 103 -3.87 -19.05 -5.94
CA ARG A 103 -3.76 -18.15 -7.10
C ARG A 103 -5.12 -17.94 -7.75
N VAL A 104 -6.03 -17.30 -7.03
CA VAL A 104 -7.35 -16.93 -7.57
C VAL A 104 -7.25 -15.69 -8.46
N GLU A 105 -8.23 -15.48 -9.33
CA GLU A 105 -8.29 -14.28 -10.20
C GLU A 105 -8.21 -12.98 -9.39
N PHE A 106 -8.77 -12.96 -8.18
CA PHE A 106 -8.67 -11.84 -7.25
C PHE A 106 -7.21 -11.47 -6.92
N MET A 107 -6.30 -12.45 -6.81
CA MET A 107 -4.88 -12.17 -6.60
C MET A 107 -4.27 -11.42 -7.80
N ASN A 108 -4.67 -11.76 -9.02
CA ASN A 108 -4.21 -11.07 -10.23
C ASN A 108 -4.75 -9.64 -10.25
N HIS A 109 -6.03 -9.45 -9.93
CA HIS A 109 -6.65 -8.13 -9.80
C HIS A 109 -5.92 -7.26 -8.75
N CYS A 110 -5.66 -7.82 -7.56
CA CYS A 110 -4.92 -7.15 -6.51
C CYS A 110 -3.51 -6.78 -6.96
N SER A 111 -2.83 -7.65 -7.73
CA SER A 111 -1.49 -7.34 -8.27
C SER A 111 -1.51 -6.07 -9.13
N THR A 112 -2.50 -5.91 -10.01
CA THR A 112 -2.66 -4.71 -10.82
C THR A 112 -3.05 -3.49 -9.97
N LYS A 113 -3.97 -3.64 -9.00
CA LYS A 113 -4.32 -2.54 -8.07
C LYS A 113 -3.11 -2.06 -7.27
N TRP A 114 -2.29 -2.96 -6.74
CA TRP A 114 -1.05 -2.59 -6.04
C TRP A 114 -0.11 -1.79 -6.93
N ALA A 115 0.11 -2.22 -8.18
CA ALA A 115 0.92 -1.46 -9.12
C ALA A 115 0.37 -0.05 -9.38
N THR A 116 -0.94 0.08 -9.61
CA THR A 116 -1.60 1.39 -9.82
C THR A 116 -1.38 2.32 -8.63
N PHE A 117 -1.61 1.84 -7.42
CA PHE A 117 -1.48 2.68 -6.23
C PHE A 117 -0.03 2.96 -5.83
N LEU A 118 0.92 2.05 -6.08
CA LEU A 118 2.34 2.36 -5.90
C LEU A 118 2.79 3.49 -6.84
N MET A 119 2.20 3.60 -8.04
CA MET A 119 2.41 4.75 -8.92
C MET A 119 1.76 6.03 -8.38
N SER A 120 0.59 5.93 -7.76
CA SER A 120 -0.05 7.03 -7.02
C SER A 120 0.86 7.53 -5.88
N MET A 121 1.45 6.63 -5.09
CA MET A 121 2.40 6.97 -4.01
C MET A 121 3.63 7.68 -4.55
N LYS A 122 4.25 7.15 -5.62
CA LYS A 122 5.37 7.79 -6.29
C LYS A 122 5.01 9.22 -6.69
N ARG A 123 3.85 9.42 -7.31
CA ARG A 123 3.39 10.74 -7.76
C ARG A 123 3.12 11.68 -6.59
N LEU A 124 2.49 11.19 -5.51
CA LEU A 124 2.26 11.96 -4.29
C LEU A 124 3.59 12.50 -3.75
N VAL A 125 4.59 11.63 -3.59
CA VAL A 125 5.88 12.01 -3.01
C VAL A 125 6.64 12.96 -3.94
N GLU A 126 6.62 12.76 -5.25
CA GLU A 126 7.38 13.58 -6.21
C GLU A 126 6.73 14.93 -6.54
N THR A 127 5.41 15.04 -6.41
CA THR A 127 4.66 16.21 -6.92
C THR A 127 3.72 16.84 -5.90
N GLY A 128 3.54 16.21 -4.74
CA GLY A 128 2.56 16.62 -3.72
C GLY A 128 1.11 16.21 -4.05
N LYS A 129 0.85 15.47 -5.13
CA LYS A 129 -0.50 15.02 -5.50
C LYS A 129 -0.52 13.59 -6.02
N GLY A 130 -1.17 12.69 -5.26
CA GLY A 130 -1.46 11.33 -5.70
C GLY A 130 -2.81 11.19 -6.42
N GLU A 131 -3.21 9.93 -6.63
CA GLU A 131 -4.50 9.50 -7.18
C GLU A 131 -5.10 8.40 -6.27
N PRO A 132 -5.48 8.75 -5.02
CA PRO A 132 -6.13 7.80 -4.12
C PRO A 132 -7.55 7.49 -4.59
N SER A 133 -8.13 6.38 -4.13
CA SER A 133 -9.56 6.13 -4.26
C SER A 133 -10.37 7.27 -3.62
N PRO A 134 -11.46 7.77 -4.25
CA PRO A 134 -12.14 7.22 -5.44
C PRO A 134 -11.63 7.81 -6.78
N HIS A 135 -10.50 8.51 -6.78
CA HIS A 135 -9.91 9.17 -7.95
C HIS A 135 -8.83 8.34 -8.64
N ASP A 136 -8.65 7.08 -8.23
CA ASP A 136 -7.67 6.16 -8.79
C ASP A 136 -8.06 5.68 -10.19
N VAL A 137 -7.10 5.08 -10.89
CA VAL A 137 -7.36 4.40 -12.16
C VAL A 137 -8.28 3.20 -11.91
N GLN A 138 -9.49 3.28 -12.47
CA GLN A 138 -10.47 2.20 -12.39
C GLN A 138 -10.07 1.07 -13.34
N ILE A 139 -9.95 -0.15 -12.79
CA ILE A 139 -9.48 -1.34 -13.52
C ILE A 139 -10.37 -2.58 -13.29
N SER A 140 -11.47 -2.45 -12.53
CA SER A 140 -12.46 -3.52 -12.34
C SER A 140 -13.77 -3.16 -13.05
N ASP A 141 -14.48 -4.19 -13.49
CA ASP A 141 -15.91 -4.17 -13.78
C ASP A 141 -16.75 -4.70 -12.59
N TRP A 142 -16.08 -5.03 -11.48
CA TRP A 142 -16.68 -5.44 -10.21
C TRP A 142 -17.04 -4.18 -9.41
N HIS A 143 -18.31 -3.78 -9.47
CA HIS A 143 -18.90 -2.65 -8.74
C HIS A 143 -20.15 -3.10 -7.99
#